data_AF-A0A349BY39-F1
#
_entry.id   AF-A0A349BY39-F1
#
_cell.length_a   1.000
_cell.length_b   1.000
_cell.length_c   1.000
_cell.angle_alpha   90.00
_cell.angle_beta   90.00
_cell.angle_gamma   90.00
#
_symmetry.space_group_name_H-M   'P 1'
#
loop_
_entity.id
_entity.type
_entity.pdbx_description
1 polymer ?
#
loop_
_entity_poly.entity_id
_entity_poly.type
_entity_poly.pdbx_seq_one_letter_code
_entity_poly.pdbx_strand_id
1 'polypeptide(L)'
;MKVIDILKQKEVTVSFEVFPPKTDAGFASVSGATRKIAALRPDFMSVTYGAGGGTSKNTARIAADLQNTYGTTVLAHLTCVSSTRETVSSMIEKYKELGIENIMALRGDIPAQGRTVFDYDHAAELIYDIKSRAEDICIGGAC
;
A
#
# COMPACT_ATOMS: atom_id res chain seq x y z
N MET A 1 12.21 -6.29 4.48
CA MET A 1 12.60 -7.16 3.34
C MET A 1 11.80 -6.73 2.12
N LYS A 2 12.43 -6.71 0.94
CA LYS A 2 11.73 -6.34 -0.29
C LYS A 2 11.07 -7.54 -0.95
N VAL A 3 9.88 -7.35 -1.51
CA VAL A 3 9.12 -8.40 -2.21
C VAL A 3 9.92 -8.98 -3.37
N ILE A 4 10.69 -8.15 -4.10
CA ILE A 4 11.54 -8.62 -5.20
C ILE A 4 12.59 -9.65 -4.75
N ASP A 5 13.08 -9.56 -3.51
CA ASP A 5 14.07 -10.51 -2.99
C ASP A 5 13.40 -11.85 -2.63
N ILE A 6 12.19 -11.80 -2.08
CA ILE A 6 11.38 -12.99 -1.81
C ILE A 6 11.08 -13.75 -3.11
N LEU A 7 10.64 -13.05 -4.15
CA LEU A 7 10.32 -13.63 -5.46
C LEU A 7 11.55 -14.25 -6.14
N LYS A 8 12.76 -13.72 -5.88
CA LYS A 8 14.01 -14.31 -6.39
C LYS A 8 14.45 -15.56 -5.63
N GLN A 9 14.06 -15.70 -4.37
CA GLN A 9 14.50 -16.79 -3.49
C GLN A 9 13.56 -17.99 -3.51
N LYS A 10 12.27 -17.80 -3.80
CA LYS A 10 11.25 -18.85 -3.75
C LYS A 10 10.67 -19.13 -5.12
N GLU A 11 10.54 -20.41 -5.45
CA GLU A 11 9.90 -20.87 -6.69
C GLU A 11 8.39 -20.58 -6.69
N VAL A 12 7.74 -20.70 -5.52
CA VAL A 12 6.32 -20.40 -5.34
C VAL A 12 6.16 -19.52 -4.10
N THR A 13 5.40 -18.44 -4.25
CA THR A 13 5.06 -17.52 -3.16
C THR A 13 3.56 -17.46 -2.92
N VAL A 14 3.17 -17.29 -1.67
CA VAL A 14 1.77 -17.07 -1.27
C VAL A 14 1.63 -15.73 -0.56
N SER A 15 0.71 -14.91 -1.04
CA SER A 15 0.38 -13.60 -0.45
C SER A 15 -1.11 -13.43 -0.25
N PHE A 16 -1.48 -12.56 0.68
CA PHE A 16 -2.89 -12.18 0.93
C PHE A 16 -3.06 -10.67 0.87
N GLU A 17 -4.24 -10.24 0.43
CA GLU A 17 -4.62 -8.83 0.38
C GLU A 17 -5.67 -8.50 1.44
N VAL A 18 -5.45 -7.41 2.17
CA VAL A 18 -6.35 -6.92 3.21
C VAL A 18 -6.91 -5.56 2.84
N PHE A 19 -8.22 -5.40 3.05
CA PHE A 19 -8.93 -4.15 2.80
C PHE A 19 -9.15 -3.38 4.10
N PRO A 20 -8.51 -2.22 4.30
CA PRO A 20 -8.76 -1.38 5.46
C PRO A 20 -10.21 -0.90 5.48
N PRO A 21 -10.85 -0.84 6.66
CA PRO A 21 -12.20 -0.32 6.76
C PRO A 21 -12.20 1.19 6.53
N LYS A 22 -13.30 1.69 5.95
CA LYS A 22 -13.51 3.14 5.73
C LYS A 22 -13.68 3.92 7.02
N THR A 23 -14.15 3.27 8.08
CA THR A 23 -14.42 3.88 9.39
C THR A 23 -13.66 3.17 10.50
N ASP A 24 -13.39 3.87 11.59
CA ASP A 24 -12.71 3.30 12.76
C ASP A 24 -13.52 2.17 13.43
N ALA A 25 -14.86 2.20 13.32
CA ALA A 25 -15.73 1.16 13.86
C ALA A 25 -15.43 -0.25 13.30
N GLY A 26 -14.97 -0.33 12.04
CA GLY A 26 -14.57 -1.60 11.42
C GLY A 26 -13.13 -2.03 11.72
N PHE A 27 -12.31 -1.14 12.31
CA PHE A 27 -10.87 -1.34 12.40
C PHE A 27 -10.49 -2.55 13.26
N ALA A 28 -11.09 -2.70 14.43
CA ALA A 28 -10.78 -3.81 15.33
C ALA A 28 -11.08 -5.17 14.71
N SER A 29 -12.17 -5.28 13.94
CA SER A 29 -12.55 -6.52 13.26
C SER A 29 -11.58 -6.87 12.13
N VAL A 30 -11.29 -5.91 11.25
CA VAL A 30 -10.33 -6.11 10.14
C VAL A 30 -8.94 -6.40 10.68
N SER A 31 -8.48 -5.66 11.69
CA SER A 31 -7.20 -5.93 12.36
C SER A 31 -7.20 -7.35 12.94
N GLY A 32 -8.24 -7.76 13.67
CA GLY A 32 -8.36 -9.12 14.20
C GLY A 32 -8.26 -10.22 13.14
N ALA A 33 -8.93 -10.05 11.99
CA ALA A 33 -8.84 -10.98 10.87
C ALA A 33 -7.44 -10.98 10.23
N THR A 34 -6.86 -9.79 10.02
CA THR A 34 -5.50 -9.59 9.49
C THR A 34 -4.47 -10.33 10.33
N ARG A 35 -4.59 -10.24 11.66
CA ARG A 35 -3.71 -10.93 12.62
C ARG A 35 -3.77 -12.45 12.48
N LYS A 36 -4.97 -13.01 12.27
CA LYS A 36 -5.15 -14.45 12.06
C LYS A 36 -4.49 -14.92 10.76
N ILE A 37 -4.56 -14.11 9.70
CA ILE A 37 -3.91 -14.41 8.42
C ILE A 37 -2.39 -14.29 8.54
N ALA A 38 -1.88 -13.23 9.18
CA ALA A 38 -0.45 -13.05 9.41
C ALA A 38 0.18 -14.22 10.20
N ALA A 39 -0.58 -14.82 11.14
CA ALA A 39 -0.15 -16.00 11.88
C ALA A 39 0.07 -17.25 11.00
N LEU A 40 -0.50 -17.29 9.78
CA LEU A 40 -0.22 -18.33 8.79
C LEU A 40 1.14 -18.17 8.09
N ARG A 41 1.86 -17.08 8.37
CA ARG A 41 3.18 -16.75 7.81
C ARG A 41 3.19 -16.75 6.27
N PRO A 42 2.34 -15.93 5.62
CA PRO A 42 2.48 -15.70 4.19
C PRO A 42 3.83 -15.06 3.86
N ASP A 43 4.24 -15.16 2.59
CA ASP A 43 5.49 -14.58 2.13
C ASP A 43 5.46 -13.05 2.19
N PHE A 44 4.32 -12.46 1.85
CA PHE A 44 4.03 -11.05 2.06
C PHE A 44 2.52 -10.82 2.11
N MET A 45 2.11 -9.66 2.63
CA MET A 45 0.71 -9.23 2.62
C MET A 45 0.59 -7.85 1.98
N SER A 46 -0.45 -7.64 1.17
CA SER A 46 -0.80 -6.32 0.66
C SER A 46 -1.88 -5.66 1.51
N VAL A 47 -1.81 -4.34 1.63
CA VAL A 47 -2.83 -3.52 2.29
C VAL A 47 -3.35 -2.50 1.30
N THR A 48 -4.65 -2.58 1.00
CA THR A 48 -5.24 -1.76 -0.06
C THR A 48 -5.39 -0.31 0.32
N TYR A 49 -5.45 0.55 -0.70
CA TYR A 49 -5.57 1.98 -0.58
C TYR A 49 -6.78 2.44 -1.39
N GLY A 50 -7.69 3.17 -0.76
CA GLY A 50 -8.92 3.60 -1.39
C GLY A 50 -8.62 4.59 -2.52
N ALA A 51 -9.26 4.41 -3.68
CA ALA A 51 -9.04 5.21 -4.89
C ALA A 51 -9.16 6.74 -4.69
N GLY A 52 -9.99 7.18 -3.73
CA GLY A 52 -10.16 8.58 -3.33
C GLY A 52 -9.31 9.02 -2.14
N GLY A 53 -8.32 8.23 -1.70
CA GLY A 53 -7.49 8.52 -0.52
C GLY A 53 -8.17 8.31 0.84
N GLY A 54 -9.47 8.01 0.86
CA GLY A 54 -10.29 7.96 2.08
C GLY A 54 -9.90 6.89 3.12
N THR A 55 -9.13 5.87 2.75
CA THR A 55 -8.63 4.84 3.69
C THR A 55 -7.13 4.96 3.99
N SER A 56 -6.47 6.03 3.54
CA SER A 56 -5.01 6.20 3.60
C SER A 56 -4.45 6.01 5.02
N LYS A 57 -5.08 6.62 6.02
CA LYS A 57 -4.71 6.48 7.44
C LYS A 57 -4.77 5.03 7.93
N ASN A 58 -5.84 4.31 7.61
CA ASN A 58 -6.00 2.92 8.03
C ASN A 58 -5.06 1.97 7.27
N THR A 59 -4.73 2.30 6.02
CA THR A 59 -3.74 1.57 5.21
C THR A 59 -2.38 1.59 5.90
N ALA A 60 -1.87 2.79 6.20
CA ALA A 60 -0.58 2.96 6.87
C ALA A 60 -0.55 2.28 8.25
N ARG A 61 -1.65 2.40 9.02
CA ARG A 61 -1.76 1.80 10.36
C ARG A 61 -1.74 0.26 10.32
N ILE A 62 -2.47 -0.36 9.40
CA ILE A 62 -2.49 -1.83 9.26
C ILE A 62 -1.14 -2.34 8.76
N ALA A 63 -0.55 -1.65 7.78
CA ALA A 63 0.76 -2.01 7.25
C ALA A 63 1.84 -2.00 8.34
N ALA A 64 1.89 -0.93 9.15
CA ALA A 64 2.83 -0.84 10.26
C ALA A 64 2.57 -1.90 11.34
N ASP A 65 1.32 -2.20 11.68
CA ASP A 65 0.99 -3.25 12.66
C ASP A 65 1.43 -4.64 12.18
N LEU A 66 1.22 -4.96 10.90
CA LEU A 66 1.67 -6.22 10.28
C LEU A 66 3.19 -6.40 10.38
N GLN A 67 3.96 -5.37 10.04
CA GLN A 67 5.42 -5.41 10.09
C GLN A 67 5.92 -5.49 11.53
N ASN A 68 5.44 -4.60 12.42
CA ASN A 68 5.98 -4.47 13.78
C ASN A 68 5.56 -5.61 14.71
N THR A 69 4.35 -6.13 14.55
CA THR A 69 3.81 -7.17 15.45
C THR A 69 4.11 -8.58 14.95
N TYR A 70 4.14 -8.80 13.62
CA TYR A 70 4.24 -10.14 13.03
C TYR A 70 5.51 -10.36 12.21
N GLY A 71 6.33 -9.33 11.99
CA GLY A 71 7.49 -9.42 11.10
C GLY A 71 7.11 -9.77 9.66
N THR A 72 5.85 -9.57 9.28
CA THR A 72 5.36 -9.90 7.94
C THR A 72 5.84 -8.82 6.96
N THR A 73 6.39 -9.23 5.82
CA THR A 73 6.71 -8.30 4.73
C THR A 73 5.42 -7.70 4.19
N VAL A 74 5.34 -6.36 4.13
CA VAL A 74 4.14 -5.65 3.68
C VAL A 74 4.37 -4.94 2.36
N LEU A 75 3.34 -5.01 1.49
CA LEU A 75 3.18 -4.23 0.27
C LEU A 75 2.02 -3.22 0.45
N ALA A 76 2.33 -1.95 0.69
CA ALA A 76 1.30 -0.93 0.84
C ALA A 76 0.84 -0.42 -0.53
N HIS A 77 -0.47 -0.39 -0.77
CA HIS A 77 -1.00 0.22 -1.99
C HIS A 77 -0.92 1.74 -1.92
N LEU A 78 -0.77 2.39 -3.07
CA LEU A 78 -0.87 3.84 -3.20
C LEU A 78 -1.53 4.17 -4.55
N THR A 79 -2.62 4.93 -4.51
CA THR A 79 -3.35 5.39 -5.72
C THR A 79 -3.16 6.89 -5.94
N CYS A 80 -3.10 7.35 -7.19
CA CYS A 80 -2.79 8.74 -7.51
C CYS A 80 -3.91 9.56 -8.18
N VAL A 81 -4.89 8.97 -8.88
CA VAL A 81 -5.81 9.69 -9.78
C VAL A 81 -6.73 10.71 -9.10
N SER A 82 -6.94 10.58 -7.79
CA SER A 82 -7.76 11.49 -6.98
C SER A 82 -6.93 12.24 -5.94
N SER A 83 -5.61 12.36 -6.13
CA SER A 83 -4.69 12.96 -5.16
C SER A 83 -3.75 13.94 -5.85
N THR A 84 -3.41 15.03 -5.15
CA THR A 84 -2.40 15.97 -5.63
C THR A 84 -1.00 15.38 -5.43
N ARG A 85 0.02 15.92 -6.11
CA ARG A 85 1.40 15.49 -5.89
C ARG A 85 1.85 15.72 -4.45
N GLU A 86 1.37 16.76 -3.77
CA GLU A 86 1.67 17.01 -2.35
C GLU A 86 1.08 15.92 -1.45
N THR A 87 -0.14 15.48 -1.75
CA THR A 87 -0.81 14.40 -1.02
C THR A 87 -0.06 13.08 -1.17
N VAL A 88 0.30 12.74 -2.41
CA VAL A 88 1.10 11.55 -2.72
C VAL A 88 2.47 11.63 -2.05
N SER A 89 3.15 12.77 -2.15
CA SER A 89 4.47 12.98 -1.56
C SER A 89 4.43 12.81 -0.04
N SER A 90 3.40 13.34 0.62
CA SER A 90 3.21 13.20 2.06
C SER A 90 2.99 11.73 2.47
N MET A 91 2.28 10.95 1.65
CA MET A 91 2.07 9.52 1.90
C MET A 91 3.35 8.70 1.69
N ILE A 92 4.16 9.03 0.69
CA ILE A 92 5.45 8.38 0.44
C ILE A 92 6.39 8.60 1.64
N GLU A 93 6.50 9.85 2.13
CA GLU A 93 7.27 10.13 3.33
C GLU A 93 6.70 9.39 4.55
N LYS A 94 5.37 9.30 4.66
CA LYS A 94 4.76 8.54 5.74
C LYS A 94 5.12 7.06 5.71
N TYR A 95 5.16 6.44 4.53
CA TYR A 95 5.58 5.05 4.38
C TYR A 95 7.06 4.86 4.73
N LYS A 96 7.92 5.81 4.36
CA LYS A 96 9.34 5.81 4.75
C LYS A 96 9.51 5.89 6.28
N GLU A 97 8.82 6.80 6.94
CA GLU A 97 8.83 6.93 8.41
C GLU A 97 8.41 5.63 9.11
N LEU A 98 7.48 4.88 8.51
CA LEU A 98 6.98 3.61 9.04
C LEU A 98 7.85 2.41 8.65
N GLY A 99 8.94 2.62 7.91
CA GLY A 99 9.83 1.54 7.47
C GLY A 99 9.22 0.62 6.41
N ILE A 100 8.24 1.10 5.65
CA ILE A 100 7.61 0.36 4.55
C ILE A 100 8.52 0.43 3.33
N GLU A 101 8.99 -0.74 2.88
CA GLU A 101 9.96 -0.86 1.78
C GLU A 101 9.32 -1.28 0.45
N ASN A 102 8.00 -1.57 0.44
CA ASN A 102 7.30 -2.05 -0.74
C ASN A 102 6.01 -1.27 -0.97
N ILE A 103 5.86 -0.71 -2.18
CA ILE A 103 4.67 0.03 -2.60
C ILE A 103 4.08 -0.61 -3.86
N MET A 104 2.76 -0.87 -3.86
CA MET A 104 2.01 -1.15 -5.08
C MET A 104 1.49 0.17 -5.65
N ALA A 105 2.12 0.64 -6.75
CA ALA A 105 1.77 1.88 -7.40
C ALA A 105 0.59 1.66 -8.37
N LEU A 106 -0.52 2.34 -8.12
CA LEU A 106 -1.75 2.20 -8.87
C LEU A 106 -2.25 3.57 -9.32
N ARG A 107 -2.98 3.60 -10.44
CA ARG A 107 -3.73 4.79 -10.82
C ARG A 107 -4.87 5.03 -9.82
N GLY A 108 -5.63 3.97 -9.54
CA GLY A 108 -6.91 4.04 -8.85
C GLY A 108 -8.06 4.28 -9.83
N ASP A 109 -9.28 4.19 -9.28
CA ASP A 109 -10.52 4.41 -10.01
C ASP A 109 -10.95 5.87 -9.96
N ILE A 110 -11.53 6.35 -11.06
CA ILE A 110 -12.17 7.67 -11.11
C ILE A 110 -13.47 7.58 -10.31
N PRO A 111 -13.70 8.47 -9.32
CA PRO A 111 -14.96 8.50 -8.57
C PRO A 111 -16.16 8.66 -9.50
N ALA A 112 -17.32 8.14 -9.09
CA ALA A 112 -18.55 8.22 -9.91
C ALA A 112 -18.97 9.68 -10.20
N GLN A 113 -18.61 10.62 -9.33
CA GLN A 113 -18.86 12.06 -9.50
C GLN A 113 -17.84 12.76 -10.42
N GLY A 114 -16.86 12.01 -10.93
CA GLY A 114 -15.76 12.51 -11.74
C GLY A 114 -14.50 12.85 -10.93
N ARG A 115 -13.46 13.24 -11.66
CA ARG A 115 -12.17 13.69 -11.12
C ARG A 115 -12.23 15.16 -10.73
N THR A 116 -11.69 15.48 -9.56
CA THR A 116 -11.52 16.87 -9.09
C THR A 116 -10.06 17.32 -9.08
N VAL A 117 -9.09 16.41 -9.20
CA VAL A 117 -7.65 16.69 -9.11
C VAL A 117 -6.92 16.28 -10.39
N PHE A 118 -6.18 17.23 -10.96
CA PHE A 118 -5.39 17.27 -12.20
C PHE A 118 -4.09 16.45 -12.32
N ASP A 119 -3.52 15.99 -11.22
CA ASP A 119 -2.05 15.86 -11.18
C ASP A 119 -1.46 14.59 -11.79
N TYR A 120 -2.28 13.55 -11.91
CA TYR A 120 -1.89 12.24 -12.43
C TYR A 120 -2.96 11.71 -13.39
N ASP A 121 -2.52 11.17 -14.52
CA ASP A 121 -3.34 10.44 -15.48
C ASP A 121 -3.08 8.92 -15.39
N HIS A 122 -1.84 8.54 -15.05
CA HIS A 122 -1.40 7.14 -15.06
C HIS A 122 -0.59 6.74 -13.82
N ALA A 123 -0.58 5.43 -13.53
CA ALA A 123 0.25 4.85 -12.47
C ALA A 123 1.75 5.05 -12.74
N ALA A 124 2.16 5.14 -14.00
CA ALA A 124 3.56 5.35 -14.37
C ALA A 124 4.15 6.65 -13.77
N GLU A 125 3.36 7.72 -13.73
CA GLU A 125 3.76 8.99 -13.12
C GLU A 125 3.96 8.85 -11.60
N LEU A 126 3.12 8.06 -10.93
CA LEU A 126 3.31 7.72 -9.52
C LEU A 126 4.59 6.91 -9.31
N ILE A 127 4.92 5.98 -10.20
CA ILE A 127 6.19 5.22 -10.14
C ILE A 127 7.39 6.16 -10.23
N TYR A 128 7.38 7.14 -11.14
CA TYR A 128 8.44 8.15 -11.25
C TYR A 128 8.57 8.98 -9.96
N ASP A 129 7.45 9.43 -9.39
CA ASP A 129 7.46 10.20 -8.15
C ASP A 129 8.01 9.40 -6.97
N ILE A 130 7.58 8.14 -6.81
CA ILE A 130 8.14 7.25 -5.78
C ILE A 130 9.65 7.09 -5.97
N LYS A 131 10.12 6.80 -7.19
CA LYS A 131 11.55 6.63 -7.46
C LYS A 131 12.37 7.88 -7.19
N SER A 132 11.85 9.07 -7.51
CA SER A 132 12.54 10.34 -7.27
C SER A 132 12.73 10.68 -5.77
N ARG A 133 11.96 10.06 -4.88
CA ARG A 133 11.91 10.37 -3.43
C ARG A 133 12.38 9.23 -2.53
N ALA A 134 12.36 8.02 -3.07
CA ALA A 134 12.59 6.78 -2.35
C ALA A 134 13.19 5.73 -3.29
N GLU A 135 14.44 5.96 -3.70
CA GLU A 135 15.15 5.10 -4.67
C GLU A 135 15.14 3.62 -4.27
N ASP A 136 15.25 3.37 -2.96
CA ASP A 136 15.38 2.04 -2.38
C ASP A 136 14.04 1.28 -2.23
N ILE A 137 12.89 1.93 -2.46
CA ILE A 137 11.59 1.26 -2.40
C ILE A 137 11.43 0.27 -3.56
N CYS A 138 10.95 -0.93 -3.24
CA CYS A 138 10.47 -1.93 -4.18
C CYS A 138 9.08 -1.54 -4.66
N ILE A 139 8.88 -1.46 -5.98
CA ILE A 139 7.64 -0.97 -6.57
C ILE A 139 6.99 -2.10 -7.38
N GLY A 140 5.74 -2.40 -7.07
CA GLY A 140 4.86 -3.22 -7.89
C GLY A 140 3.88 -2.36 -8.70
N GLY A 141 3.32 -2.92 -9.76
CA GLY A 141 2.23 -2.34 -10.53
C GLY A 141 1.23 -3.41 -10.95
N ALA A 142 0.00 -2.99 -11.27
CA ALA A 142 -1.00 -3.88 -11.87
C ALA A 142 -0.76 -4.02 -13.39
N CYS A 143 -1.06 -5.21 -13.92
CA CYS A 143 -0.98 -5.56 -15.34
C CYS A 143 -2.36 -5.85 -15.93
#